data_AF-A0A7J9D317-F1
#
_entry.id   AF-A0A7J9D317-F1
#
_cell.length_a   1.000
_cell.length_b   1.000
_cell.length_c   1.000
_cell.angle_alpha   90.00
_cell.angle_beta   90.00
_cell.angle_gamma   90.00
#
_symmetry.space_group_name_H-M   'P 1'
#
loop_
_entity.id
_entity.type
_entity.pdbx_description
1 polymer ?
#
loop_
_entity_poly.entity_id
_entity_poly.type
_entity_poly.pdbx_seq_one_letter_code
_entity_poly.pdbx_strand_id
1 'polypeptide(L)'
;SGFSQPSVSSQNSRGTKRKKVPEEDVALVACMVDLYNVRTFNADTGFKAGYLNVLEKMLEKVLPHPMLKAKPIFKSRIRTLKRDLSIVYDMLSGKNNSSLS
;
A
#
# COMPACT_ATOMS: atom_id res chain seq x y z
N SER A 1 -37.56 35.07 -30.02
CA SER A 1 -37.02 34.64 -28.71
C SER A 1 -35.77 33.83 -28.97
N GLY A 2 -34.59 34.42 -28.72
CA GLY A 2 -33.31 33.75 -28.96
C GLY A 2 -33.02 32.74 -27.85
N PHE A 3 -32.88 31.46 -28.21
CA PHE A 3 -32.39 30.44 -27.30
C PHE A 3 -30.87 30.53 -27.23
N SER A 4 -30.35 31.06 -26.12
CA SER A 4 -28.94 30.99 -25.77
C SER A 4 -28.59 29.55 -25.39
N GLN A 5 -27.69 28.91 -26.14
CA GLN A 5 -27.13 27.62 -25.77
C GLN A 5 -26.28 27.77 -24.49
N PRO A 6 -26.43 26.88 -23.49
CA PRO A 6 -25.50 26.84 -22.37
C PRO A 6 -24.18 26.22 -22.83
N SER A 7 -23.08 26.89 -22.51
CA SER A 7 -21.73 26.38 -22.69
C SER A 7 -21.54 25.15 -21.81
N VAL A 8 -21.30 23.99 -22.44
CA VAL A 8 -20.89 22.78 -21.72
C VAL A 8 -19.50 23.02 -21.17
N SER A 9 -19.43 23.28 -19.87
CA SER A 9 -18.16 23.35 -19.14
C SER A 9 -17.44 22.01 -19.30
N SER A 10 -16.18 22.06 -19.75
CA SER A 10 -15.30 20.90 -19.81
C SER A 10 -15.17 20.31 -18.41
N GLN A 11 -15.87 19.22 -18.17
CA GLN A 11 -15.72 18.47 -16.94
C GLN A 11 -14.35 17.83 -16.96
N ASN A 12 -13.44 18.49 -16.24
CA ASN A 12 -12.07 18.09 -15.92
C ASN A 12 -11.93 16.56 -15.93
N SER A 13 -11.23 16.06 -16.94
CA SER A 13 -10.69 14.71 -16.90
C SER A 13 -9.75 14.65 -15.69
N ARG A 14 -10.25 14.18 -14.56
CA ARG A 14 -9.43 13.61 -13.50
C ARG A 14 -8.82 12.35 -14.08
N GLY A 15 -7.82 12.57 -14.95
CA GLY A 15 -6.98 11.55 -15.49
C GLY A 15 -6.43 10.81 -14.29
N THR A 16 -6.78 9.54 -14.18
CA THR A 16 -6.14 8.63 -13.24
C THR A 16 -4.70 8.52 -13.73
N LYS A 17 -3.85 9.48 -13.32
CA LYS A 17 -2.41 9.35 -13.46
C LYS A 17 -2.09 8.08 -12.70
N ARG A 18 -1.85 6.99 -13.43
CA ARG A 18 -1.41 5.72 -12.85
C ARG A 18 -0.24 6.07 -11.94
N LYS A 19 -0.46 6.00 -10.63
CA LYS A 19 0.61 6.21 -9.65
C LYS A 19 1.59 5.07 -9.89
N LYS A 20 2.79 5.41 -10.34
CA LYS A 20 3.88 4.45 -10.38
C LYS A 20 4.06 3.92 -8.95
N VAL A 21 4.13 2.60 -8.79
CA VAL A 21 4.45 2.02 -7.48
C VAL A 21 5.83 2.57 -7.07
N PRO A 22 5.95 3.22 -5.91
CA PRO A 22 7.23 3.73 -5.44
C PRO A 22 8.21 2.57 -5.26
N GLU A 23 9.48 2.80 -5.59
CA GLU A 23 10.56 1.81 -5.42
C GLU A 23 10.66 1.30 -3.98
N GLU A 24 10.31 2.16 -3.01
CA GLU A 24 10.29 1.83 -1.60
C GLU A 24 9.20 0.82 -1.23
N ASP A 25 8.06 0.83 -1.92
CA ASP A 25 7.00 -0.15 -1.68
C ASP A 25 7.42 -1.52 -2.23
N VAL A 26 8.15 -1.56 -3.35
CA VAL A 26 8.76 -2.79 -3.89
C VAL A 26 9.80 -3.35 -2.91
N ALA A 27 10.73 -2.50 -2.43
CA ALA A 27 11.73 -2.90 -1.46
C ALA A 27 11.10 -3.37 -0.13
N LEU A 28 10.03 -2.71 0.32
CA LEU A 28 9.27 -3.09 1.51
C LEU A 28 8.69 -4.50 1.37
N VAL A 29 8.00 -4.77 0.26
CA VAL A 29 7.42 -6.10 0.01
C VAL A 29 8.53 -7.16 -0.06
N ALA A 30 9.63 -6.89 -0.76
CA ALA A 30 10.77 -7.80 -0.84
C ALA A 30 11.35 -8.12 0.55
N CYS A 31 11.61 -7.09 1.37
CA CYS A 31 12.14 -7.30 2.72
C CYS A 31 11.16 -8.05 3.64
N MET A 32 9.84 -7.85 3.47
CA MET A 32 8.83 -8.62 4.23
C MET A 32 8.82 -10.10 3.82
N VAL A 33 8.99 -10.40 2.53
CA VAL A 33 9.11 -11.77 2.01
C VAL A 33 10.37 -12.43 2.57
N ASP A 34 11.51 -11.75 2.50
CA ASP A 34 12.77 -12.27 3.06
C ASP A 34 12.66 -12.51 4.56
N LEU A 35 12.06 -11.58 5.31
CA LEU A 35 11.83 -11.72 6.74
C LEU A 35 10.94 -12.94 7.05
N TYR A 36 9.89 -13.17 6.26
CA TYR A 36 9.03 -14.35 6.39
C TYR A 36 9.79 -15.65 6.11
N ASN A 37 10.68 -15.64 5.11
CA ASN A 37 11.49 -16.79 4.73
C ASN A 37 12.55 -17.16 5.76
N VAL A 38 13.07 -16.18 6.51
CA VAL A 38 14.01 -16.40 7.63
C VAL A 38 13.36 -17.14 8.80
N ARG A 39 12.02 -17.18 8.88
CA ARG A 39 11.20 -17.85 9.92
C ARG A 39 11.37 -17.35 11.35
N THR A 40 12.47 -16.67 11.69
CA THR A 40 12.80 -16.21 13.04
C THR A 40 11.73 -15.33 13.68
N PHE A 41 11.02 -14.52 12.88
CA PHE A 41 9.99 -13.59 13.37
C PHE A 41 8.57 -14.03 13.06
N ASN A 42 8.35 -15.25 12.57
CA ASN A 42 7.01 -15.72 12.24
C ASN A 42 6.22 -16.08 13.50
N ALA A 43 4.90 -15.96 13.39
CA ALA A 43 3.88 -16.39 14.34
C ALA A 43 2.70 -16.98 13.55
N ASP A 44 1.79 -17.69 14.22
CA ASP A 44 0.66 -18.36 13.58
C ASP A 44 -0.23 -17.41 12.76
N THR A 45 -0.31 -16.14 13.19
CA THR A 45 -1.12 -15.09 12.55
C THR A 45 -0.28 -14.03 11.84
N GLY A 46 1.00 -14.28 11.57
CA GLY A 46 1.88 -13.38 10.82
C GLY A 46 3.27 -13.23 11.45
N PHE A 47 3.59 -12.04 11.95
CA PHE A 47 4.88 -11.75 12.57
C PHE A 47 4.74 -11.51 14.07
N LYS A 48 5.70 -12.03 14.85
CA LYS A 48 5.79 -11.79 16.30
C LYS A 48 6.35 -10.40 16.61
N ALA A 49 6.27 -10.01 17.89
CA ALA A 49 6.80 -8.73 18.36
C ALA A 49 8.28 -8.51 17.98
N GLY A 50 8.63 -7.26 17.69
CA GLY A 50 9.99 -6.87 17.31
C GLY A 50 10.31 -6.94 15.81
N TYR A 51 9.45 -7.54 14.98
CA TYR A 51 9.69 -7.68 13.53
C TYR A 51 9.94 -6.33 12.82
N LEU A 52 9.25 -5.26 13.25
CA LEU A 52 9.39 -3.92 12.65
C LEU A 52 10.82 -3.39 12.73
N ASN A 53 11.53 -3.66 13.82
CA ASN A 53 12.92 -3.19 14.00
C ASN A 53 13.90 -3.94 13.10
N VAL A 54 13.64 -5.22 12.82
CA VAL A 54 14.45 -6.00 11.88
C VAL A 54 14.13 -5.59 10.44
N LEU A 55 12.86 -5.40 10.12
CA LEU A 55 12.41 -4.94 8.81
C LEU A 55 12.99 -3.56 8.46
N GLU A 56 13.01 -2.63 9.43
CA GLU A 56 13.65 -1.32 9.32
C GLU A 56 15.14 -1.45 8.97
N LYS A 57 15.89 -2.31 9.68
CA LYS A 57 17.31 -2.59 9.40
C LYS A 57 17.57 -3.27 8.05
N MET A 58 16.66 -4.11 7.57
CA MET A 58 16.80 -4.73 6.24
C MET A 58 16.64 -3.67 5.15
N LEU A 59 15.65 -2.78 5.30
CA LEU A 59 15.42 -1.72 4.34
C LEU A 59 16.51 -0.66 4.31
N GLU A 60 17.12 -0.32 5.45
CA GLU A 60 18.28 0.56 5.51
C GLU A 60 19.47 0.05 4.67
N LYS A 61 19.56 -1.26 4.46
CA LYS A 61 20.61 -1.87 3.62
C LYS A 61 20.27 -1.85 2.13
N VAL A 62 18.98 -1.89 1.80
CA VAL A 62 18.48 -2.00 0.42
C VAL A 62 18.24 -0.63 -0.19
N LEU A 63 17.84 0.36 0.61
CA LEU A 63 17.52 1.70 0.13
C LEU A 63 18.65 2.68 0.47
N PRO A 64 19.21 3.40 -0.52
CA PRO A 64 20.30 4.34 -0.30
C PRO A 64 19.86 5.65 0.40
N HIS A 65 18.58 5.80 0.78
CA HIS A 65 18.01 7.07 1.21
C HIS A 65 17.41 7.05 2.63
N PRO A 66 17.61 8.10 3.44
CA PRO A 66 17.07 8.21 4.80
C PRO A 66 15.55 8.43 4.89
N MET A 67 14.78 8.20 3.81
CA MET A 67 13.31 8.38 3.82
C MET A 67 12.60 7.51 4.86
N LEU A 68 13.27 6.45 5.34
CA LEU A 68 12.78 5.59 6.41
C LEU A 68 13.06 6.12 7.83
N LYS A 69 13.83 7.19 7.99
CA LYS A 69 14.08 7.80 9.31
C LYS A 69 12.79 8.31 9.96
N ALA A 70 11.74 8.55 9.18
CA ALA A 70 10.41 8.82 9.69
C ALA A 70 9.66 7.51 9.95
N LYS A 71 9.84 6.92 11.15
CA LYS A 71 9.01 5.82 11.69
C LYS A 71 7.49 5.96 11.42
N PRO A 72 6.89 7.17 11.45
CA PRO A 72 5.47 7.35 11.12
C PRO A 72 5.12 7.02 9.66
N ILE A 73 5.99 7.35 8.69
CA ILE A 73 5.77 7.11 7.26
C ILE A 73 5.87 5.61 6.96
N PHE A 74 6.82 4.93 7.58
CA PHE A 74 6.98 3.49 7.42
C PHE A 74 5.76 2.70 7.90
N LYS A 75 5.29 3.00 9.12
CA LYS A 75 4.08 2.37 9.68
C LYS A 75 2.84 2.66 8.82
N SER A 76 2.73 3.87 8.27
CA SER A 76 1.58 4.22 7.42
C SER A 76 1.60 3.45 6.09
N ARG A 77 2.77 3.25 5.46
CA ARG A 77 2.94 2.42 4.26
C ARG A 77 2.54 0.96 4.48
N ILE A 78 3.04 0.32 5.54
CA ILE A 78 2.64 -1.06 5.89
C ILE A 78 1.11 -1.15 6.07
N ARG A 79 0.51 -0.18 6.76
CA ARG A 79 -0.94 -0.16 6.98
C ARG A 79 -1.71 -0.06 5.67
N THR A 80 -1.25 0.76 4.72
CA THR A 80 -1.86 0.89 3.39
C THR A 80 -1.72 -0.41 2.61
N LEU A 81 -0.52 -0.99 2.52
CA LEU A 81 -0.32 -2.27 1.83
C LEU A 81 -1.19 -3.39 2.40
N LYS A 82 -1.31 -3.49 3.73
CA LYS A 82 -2.22 -4.47 4.36
C LYS A 82 -3.67 -4.26 3.96
N ARG A 83 -4.13 -3.00 3.87
CA ARG A 83 -5.50 -2.69 3.43
C ARG A 83 -5.71 -3.06 1.98
N ASP A 84 -4.78 -2.69 1.10
CA ASP A 84 -4.87 -2.99 -0.33
C ASP A 84 -4.85 -4.50 -0.58
N LEU A 85 -3.99 -5.25 0.12
CA LEU A 85 -3.97 -6.72 0.07
C LEU A 85 -5.25 -7.34 0.63
N SER A 86 -5.81 -6.80 1.72
CA SER A 86 -7.10 -7.27 2.26
C SER A 86 -8.22 -7.11 1.23
N ILE A 87 -8.27 -5.97 0.54
CA ILE A 87 -9.28 -5.71 -0.50
C ILE A 87 -9.15 -6.74 -1.64
N VAL A 88 -7.92 -6.98 -2.11
CA VAL A 88 -7.66 -8.01 -3.14
C VAL A 88 -8.06 -9.39 -2.64
N TYR A 89 -7.74 -9.74 -1.40
CA TYR A 89 -8.13 -11.01 -0.80
C TYR A 89 -9.64 -11.15 -0.69
N ASP A 90 -10.36 -10.11 -0.25
CA ASP A 90 -11.83 -10.11 -0.16
C ASP A 90 -12.47 -10.34 -1.53
N MET A 91 -11.94 -9.67 -2.58
CA MET A 91 -12.37 -9.87 -3.97
C MET A 91 -12.15 -11.32 -4.42
N LEU A 92 -10.98 -11.91 -4.12
CA LEU A 92 -10.65 -13.29 -4.51
C LEU A 92 -11.44 -14.34 -3.72
N SER A 93 -11.72 -14.06 -2.45
CA SER A 93 -12.47 -14.95 -1.57
C SER A 93 -13.99 -14.82 -1.72
N GLY A 94 -14.47 -13.97 -2.64
CA GLY A 94 -15.88 -13.75 -2.91
C GLY A 94 -16.64 -13.11 -1.75
N LYS A 95 -15.93 -12.39 -0.86
CA LYS A 95 -16.45 -11.95 0.43
C LYS A 95 -17.16 -10.59 0.41
N ASN A 96 -17.48 -10.03 -0.75
CA ASN A 96 -18.13 -8.71 -0.83
C ASN A 96 -18.98 -8.49 -2.08
N ASN A 97 -20.31 -8.42 -1.87
CA ASN A 97 -21.20 -7.34 -2.34
C ASN A 97 -22.57 -7.31 -1.59
N SER A 98 -22.64 -7.61 -0.28
CA SER A 98 -23.90 -7.51 0.49
C SER A 98 -23.85 -6.48 1.63
N SER A 99 -23.33 -5.28 1.36
CA SER A 99 -23.53 -4.10 2.22
C SER A 99 -23.36 -2.81 1.39
N LEU A 100 -24.20 -2.68 0.37
CA LEU A 100 -24.65 -1.38 -0.13
C LEU A 100 -26.18 -1.46 -0.17
N SER A 101 -26.79 -1.27 1.00
CA SER A 101 -28.22 -0.94 1.17
C SER A 101 -28.31 0.29 2.05
#